data_AF-A0A1V5A236-F1
#
_entry.id   AF-A0A1V5A236-F1
#
_cell.length_a   1.000
_cell.length_b   1.000
_cell.length_c   1.000
_cell.angle_alpha   90.00
_cell.angle_beta   90.00
_cell.angle_gamma   90.00
#
_symmetry.space_group_name_H-M   'P 1'
#
loop_
_entity.id
_entity.type
_entity.pdbx_description
1 polymer ?
#
loop_
_entity_poly.entity_id
_entity_poly.type
_entity_poly.pdbx_seq_one_letter_code
_entity_poly.pdbx_strand_id
1 'polypeptide(L)'
;MGSLIYKYLKLRKITPFQCYLVILAGAYFLCKCRHSVLLSGFRSECVEESMSAPSYHAHSEKGLRERNEDACMAREVGGIHLFAVAEGMGGSPEGPSAAEVAISALCSGESVYAGSLADMAESFLARADDALFHSHESNPVADPPAVAMTLAIVGPGGECLVSSPGQRKVFFMPVPPGENKGPDPNDIQDSPVLHDPGAGMHEAVLPPGFLILCSDGISEFVTDDRISEIVRERGDDLEGACRKLVYEAFQNGSNDNLTMVLVRQPDR
;
A
#
# COMPACT_ATOMS: atom_id res chain seq x y z
N MET A 1 -1.09 -26.24 -52.34
CA MET A 1 -1.86 -26.59 -51.13
C MET A 1 -1.03 -26.14 -49.94
N GLY A 2 -1.40 -25.23 -49.04
CA GLY A 2 -2.58 -24.44 -48.76
C GLY A 2 -2.29 -23.78 -47.39
N SER A 3 -2.47 -22.47 -47.29
CA SER A 3 -2.05 -21.56 -46.21
C SER A 3 -2.39 -22.02 -44.77
N LEU A 4 -1.43 -21.94 -43.83
CA LEU A 4 -1.68 -22.07 -42.38
C LEU A 4 -2.26 -20.75 -41.85
N ILE A 5 -3.56 -20.75 -41.60
CA ILE A 5 -4.31 -19.62 -41.06
C ILE A 5 -4.03 -19.53 -39.55
N TYR A 6 -3.30 -18.49 -39.12
CA TYR A 6 -3.32 -18.06 -37.71
C TYR A 6 -4.70 -17.46 -37.40
N LYS A 7 -5.54 -18.19 -36.65
CA LYS A 7 -6.79 -17.66 -36.11
C LYS A 7 -6.56 -17.12 -34.71
N TYR A 8 -6.81 -15.83 -34.55
CA TYR A 8 -6.77 -15.08 -33.29
C TYR A 8 -7.47 -15.81 -32.14
N LEU A 9 -6.76 -16.00 -31.02
CA LEU A 9 -7.35 -16.32 -29.72
C LEU A 9 -8.20 -15.13 -29.26
N LYS A 10 -9.51 -15.36 -29.08
CA LYS A 10 -10.40 -14.38 -28.43
C LYS A 10 -10.59 -14.82 -26.98
N LEU A 11 -9.78 -14.26 -26.09
CA LEU A 11 -9.95 -14.42 -24.64
C LEU A 11 -11.28 -13.79 -24.24
N ARG A 12 -12.22 -14.59 -23.71
CA ARG A 12 -13.43 -14.08 -23.06
C ARG A 12 -13.27 -14.23 -21.55
N LYS A 13 -13.24 -13.11 -20.83
CA LYS A 13 -13.29 -13.06 -19.37
C LYS A 13 -14.62 -13.65 -18.89
N ILE A 14 -14.57 -14.65 -18.01
CA ILE A 14 -15.73 -15.13 -17.26
C ILE A 14 -15.33 -15.14 -15.78
N THR A 15 -15.81 -14.15 -15.02
CA THR A 15 -15.76 -14.04 -13.52
C THR A 15 -14.37 -13.94 -12.86
N PRO A 16 -14.24 -13.52 -11.57
CA PRO A 16 -13.07 -12.79 -11.09
C PRO A 16 -11.88 -13.66 -10.64
N PHE A 17 -11.97 -14.99 -10.75
CA PHE A 17 -10.82 -15.88 -10.55
C PHE A 17 -10.23 -16.25 -11.91
N GLN A 18 -8.93 -16.03 -12.12
CA GLN A 18 -8.24 -16.29 -13.38
C GLN A 18 -8.36 -17.76 -13.82
N CYS A 19 -9.40 -18.08 -14.57
CA CYS A 19 -9.56 -19.33 -15.29
C CYS A 19 -9.38 -19.06 -16.79
N TYR A 20 -8.24 -19.47 -17.35
CA TYR A 20 -8.04 -19.44 -18.80
C TYR A 20 -8.62 -20.71 -19.41
N LEU A 21 -9.66 -20.57 -20.23
CA LEU A 21 -10.15 -21.67 -21.07
C LEU A 21 -9.29 -21.74 -22.34
N VAL A 22 -8.35 -22.69 -22.39
CA VAL A 22 -7.55 -22.97 -23.59
C VAL A 22 -8.31 -23.99 -24.44
N ILE A 23 -8.76 -23.58 -25.63
CA ILE A 23 -9.46 -24.46 -26.58
C ILE A 23 -8.43 -25.04 -27.54
N LEU A 24 -8.07 -26.32 -27.36
CA LEU A 24 -7.31 -27.10 -28.34
C LEU A 24 -8.21 -28.19 -28.92
N ALA A 25 -8.40 -28.13 -30.24
CA ALA A 25 -8.93 -29.21 -31.08
C ALA A 25 -10.03 -30.10 -30.45
N GLY A 26 -11.13 -29.50 -30.00
CA GLY A 26 -12.38 -30.23 -29.72
C GLY A 26 -12.53 -30.92 -28.36
N ALA A 27 -11.63 -30.70 -27.40
CA ALA A 27 -11.79 -31.17 -26.02
C ALA A 27 -12.05 -30.02 -25.04
N TYR A 28 -13.06 -30.17 -24.17
CA TYR A 28 -13.40 -29.20 -23.13
C TYR A 28 -12.56 -29.48 -21.87
N PHE A 29 -11.81 -28.49 -21.38
CA PHE A 29 -11.04 -28.59 -20.13
C PHE A 29 -11.59 -27.60 -19.09
N LEU A 30 -12.00 -28.13 -17.94
CA LEU A 30 -12.31 -27.36 -16.73
C LEU A 30 -11.27 -27.74 -15.68
N CYS A 31 -10.29 -26.86 -15.45
CA CYS A 31 -9.35 -27.03 -14.34
C CYS A 31 -10.04 -26.55 -13.06
N LYS A 32 -10.34 -27.49 -12.15
CA LYS A 32 -10.86 -27.20 -10.81
C LYS A 32 -9.76 -27.67 -9.84
N CYS A 33 -9.14 -26.75 -9.11
CA CYS A 33 -8.12 -27.11 -8.12
C CYS A 33 -8.67 -28.11 -7.09
N ARG A 34 -7.78 -29.02 -6.64
CA ARG A 34 -7.96 -30.17 -5.73
C ARG A 34 -8.55 -31.44 -6.35
N HIS A 35 -7.82 -32.02 -7.30
CA HIS A 35 -7.34 -33.42 -7.29
C HIS A 35 -6.53 -33.61 -8.58
N SER A 36 -5.37 -34.26 -8.46
CA SER A 36 -4.47 -34.58 -9.58
C SER A 36 -5.23 -35.29 -10.72
N VAL A 37 -5.28 -34.68 -11.90
CA VAL A 37 -5.63 -35.38 -13.14
C VAL A 37 -4.33 -35.83 -13.80
N LEU A 38 -4.04 -37.11 -13.69
CA LEU A 38 -2.95 -37.77 -14.41
C LEU A 38 -3.31 -37.82 -15.90
N LEU A 39 -2.69 -36.95 -16.70
CA LEU A 39 -2.55 -37.17 -18.14
C LEU A 39 -1.13 -37.69 -18.40
N SER A 40 -1.05 -38.91 -18.90
CA SER A 40 0.21 -39.51 -19.36
C SER A 40 0.82 -38.66 -20.48
N GLY A 41 1.95 -38.00 -20.20
CA GLY A 41 2.88 -37.54 -21.24
C GLY A 41 3.25 -36.06 -21.28
N PHE A 42 2.64 -35.19 -20.47
CA PHE A 42 3.06 -33.79 -20.36
C PHE A 42 3.11 -33.36 -18.90
N ARG A 43 4.33 -33.19 -18.35
CA ARG A 43 4.53 -32.45 -17.10
C ARG A 43 4.47 -30.97 -17.45
N SER A 44 3.31 -30.34 -17.28
CA SER A 44 3.27 -28.91 -17.01
C SER A 44 3.46 -28.76 -15.50
N GLU A 45 4.68 -28.46 -15.07
CA GLU A 45 4.89 -27.91 -13.74
C GLU A 45 4.20 -26.55 -13.73
N CYS A 46 3.01 -26.48 -13.13
CA CYS A 46 2.52 -25.20 -12.62
C CYS A 46 3.51 -24.83 -11.52
N VAL A 47 4.49 -24.01 -11.87
CA VAL A 47 5.29 -23.32 -10.87
C VAL A 47 4.29 -22.38 -10.19
N GLU A 48 3.81 -22.78 -9.02
CA GLU A 48 3.27 -21.82 -8.07
C GLU A 48 4.45 -20.91 -7.73
N GLU A 49 4.65 -19.85 -8.51
CA GLU A 49 5.46 -18.71 -8.08
C GLU A 49 4.77 -18.17 -6.84
N SER A 50 5.19 -18.69 -5.69
CA SER A 50 4.82 -18.20 -4.38
C SER A 50 5.39 -16.78 -4.26
N MET A 51 4.66 -15.79 -4.79
CA MET A 51 4.97 -14.39 -4.53
C MET A 51 5.00 -14.21 -3.02
N SER A 52 6.15 -13.81 -2.49
CA SER A 52 6.26 -13.53 -1.07
C SER A 52 5.38 -12.33 -0.72
N ALA A 53 4.67 -12.41 0.40
CA ALA A 53 3.80 -11.33 0.84
C ALA A 53 4.66 -10.12 1.29
N PRO A 54 4.19 -8.87 1.10
CA PRO A 54 4.87 -7.70 1.62
C PRO A 54 4.97 -7.74 3.14
N SER A 55 6.13 -7.37 3.68
CA SER A 55 6.27 -7.06 5.11
C SER A 55 6.04 -5.57 5.33
N TYR A 56 5.54 -5.19 6.50
CA TYR A 56 5.19 -3.80 6.78
C TYR A 56 5.29 -3.47 8.27
N HIS A 57 5.50 -2.18 8.55
CA HIS A 57 5.47 -1.62 9.89
C HIS A 57 4.75 -0.27 9.88
N ALA A 58 3.87 -0.04 10.84
CA ALA A 58 3.16 1.22 11.03
C ALA A 58 3.56 1.81 12.39
N HIS A 59 3.93 3.10 12.40
CA HIS A 59 4.38 3.80 13.59
C HIS A 59 3.72 5.17 13.66
N SER A 60 3.18 5.53 14.82
CA SER A 60 2.67 6.87 15.09
C SER A 60 3.00 7.23 16.53
N GLU A 61 3.56 8.42 16.72
CA GLU A 61 3.78 8.97 18.05
C GLU A 61 3.47 10.47 18.11
N LYS A 62 3.17 10.92 19.32
CA LYS A 62 2.76 12.28 19.63
C LYS A 62 3.82 13.35 19.34
N GLY A 63 5.10 12.97 19.37
CA GLY A 63 6.21 13.93 19.41
C GLY A 63 6.06 14.92 20.57
N LEU A 64 6.23 16.21 20.28
CA LEU A 64 6.18 17.29 21.28
C LEU A 64 4.80 17.94 21.44
N ARG A 65 3.79 17.51 20.67
CA ARG A 65 2.41 18.01 20.78
C ARG A 65 1.77 17.58 22.11
N GLU A 66 0.69 18.25 22.52
CA GLU A 66 -0.04 17.86 23.73
C GLU A 66 -0.72 16.50 23.57
N ARG A 67 -1.24 16.23 22.37
CA ARG A 67 -1.93 15.00 21.95
C ARG A 67 -1.41 14.51 20.61
N ASN A 68 -1.58 13.21 20.35
CA ASN A 68 -1.39 12.67 19.01
C ASN A 68 -2.70 12.79 18.25
N GLU A 69 -2.74 13.64 17.25
CA GLU A 69 -3.89 13.86 16.37
C GLU A 69 -3.79 13.04 15.08
N ASP A 70 -2.67 12.35 14.87
CA ASP A 70 -2.48 11.38 13.80
C ASP A 70 -2.91 9.97 14.19
N ALA A 71 -3.13 9.14 13.18
CA ALA A 71 -3.26 7.71 13.28
C ALA A 71 -2.77 7.01 12.00
N CYS A 72 -2.33 5.76 12.12
CA CYS A 72 -1.93 4.95 10.97
C CYS A 72 -2.41 3.51 11.11
N MET A 73 -2.46 2.80 9.98
CA MET A 73 -2.84 1.40 9.89
C MET A 73 -1.99 0.69 8.84
N ALA A 74 -1.64 -0.57 9.11
CA ALA A 74 -1.14 -1.51 8.12
C ALA A 74 -1.72 -2.90 8.44
N ARG A 75 -2.43 -3.51 7.49
CA ARG A 75 -3.03 -4.84 7.70
C ARG A 75 -3.30 -5.57 6.39
N GLU A 76 -3.42 -6.89 6.47
CA GLU A 76 -3.91 -7.73 5.38
C GLU A 76 -5.35 -8.19 5.67
N VAL A 77 -6.22 -8.11 4.65
CA VAL A 77 -7.59 -8.65 4.70
C VAL A 77 -7.85 -9.40 3.39
N GLY A 78 -7.93 -10.74 3.46
CA GLY A 78 -8.29 -11.57 2.31
C GLY A 78 -7.31 -11.49 1.13
N GLY A 79 -6.00 -11.41 1.40
CA GLY A 79 -4.96 -11.26 0.38
C GLY A 79 -4.80 -9.84 -0.18
N ILE A 80 -5.49 -8.85 0.41
CA ILE A 80 -5.38 -7.43 0.08
C ILE A 80 -4.71 -6.73 1.25
N HIS A 81 -3.65 -5.98 0.97
CA HIS A 81 -2.97 -5.16 1.97
C HIS A 81 -3.52 -3.74 1.94
N LEU A 82 -3.87 -3.24 3.12
CA LEU A 82 -4.42 -1.91 3.35
C LEU A 82 -3.49 -1.13 4.27
N PHE A 83 -3.02 0.02 3.78
CA PHE A 83 -2.12 0.92 4.48
C PHE A 83 -2.72 2.31 4.52
N ALA A 84 -2.67 2.99 5.67
CA ALA A 84 -3.17 4.34 5.79
C ALA A 84 -2.36 5.17 6.79
N VAL A 85 -2.18 6.44 6.46
CA VAL A 85 -1.73 7.50 7.37
C VAL A 85 -2.79 8.59 7.34
N ALA A 86 -3.29 8.96 8.51
CA ALA A 86 -4.33 9.95 8.69
C ALA A 86 -3.84 11.01 9.67
N GLU A 87 -3.98 12.28 9.31
CA GLU A 87 -3.71 13.39 10.24
C GLU A 87 -5.04 14.09 10.48
N GLY A 88 -5.41 14.16 11.76
CA GLY A 88 -6.68 14.70 12.20
C GLY A 88 -6.54 16.17 12.60
N MET A 89 -7.60 16.93 12.35
CA MET A 89 -7.75 18.30 12.82
C MET A 89 -9.16 18.51 13.37
N GLY A 90 -9.31 19.48 14.27
CA GLY A 90 -10.58 19.80 14.90
C GLY A 90 -11.14 18.65 15.74
N GLY A 91 -12.45 18.66 15.98
CA GLY A 91 -13.12 17.65 16.79
C GLY A 91 -13.08 17.94 18.30
N SER A 92 -13.46 16.94 19.10
CA SER A 92 -13.56 17.10 20.55
C SER A 92 -12.19 17.11 21.24
N PRO A 93 -11.92 18.06 22.14
CA PRO A 93 -10.73 18.01 22.99
C PRO A 93 -10.80 16.84 23.98
N GLU A 94 -11.99 16.28 24.21
CA GLU A 94 -12.25 15.12 25.05
C GLU A 94 -12.74 13.97 24.17
N GLY A 95 -11.92 12.94 23.94
CA GLY A 95 -12.27 11.79 23.09
C GLY A 95 -11.15 11.37 22.13
N PRO A 96 -11.38 10.37 21.26
CA PRO A 96 -10.42 9.97 20.23
C PRO A 96 -10.17 11.11 19.24
N SER A 97 -8.99 11.12 18.59
CA SER A 97 -8.72 12.10 17.53
C SER A 97 -9.57 11.82 16.29
N ALA A 98 -9.73 12.82 15.41
CA ALA A 98 -10.41 12.62 14.12
C ALA A 98 -9.73 11.50 13.30
N ALA A 99 -8.39 11.46 13.28
CA ALA A 99 -7.65 10.40 12.59
C ALA A 99 -7.93 9.00 13.17
N GLU A 100 -8.02 8.88 14.50
CA GLU A 100 -8.34 7.60 15.16
C GLU A 100 -9.74 7.11 14.80
N VAL A 101 -10.73 8.00 14.76
CA VAL A 101 -12.10 7.69 14.32
C VAL A 101 -12.09 7.18 12.87
N ALA A 102 -11.39 7.90 11.98
CA ALA A 102 -11.30 7.53 10.57
C ALA A 102 -10.60 6.19 10.35
N ILE A 103 -9.43 5.95 10.96
CA ILE A 103 -8.69 4.69 10.86
C ILE A 103 -9.50 3.51 11.44
N SER A 104 -10.20 3.73 12.56
CA SER A 104 -11.08 2.71 13.15
C SER A 104 -12.23 2.33 12.21
N ALA A 105 -12.80 3.30 11.49
CA ALA A 105 -13.84 3.05 10.51
C ALA A 105 -13.35 2.19 9.34
N LEU A 106 -12.12 2.41 8.86
CA LEU A 106 -11.50 1.54 7.85
C LEU A 106 -11.36 0.11 8.36
N CYS A 107 -11.08 -0.04 9.66
CA CYS A 107 -10.96 -1.35 10.29
C CYS A 107 -12.29 -2.12 10.37
N SER A 108 -13.39 -1.39 10.50
CA SER A 108 -14.74 -1.93 10.68
C SER A 108 -15.42 -2.29 9.36
N GLY A 109 -15.97 -3.50 9.25
CA GLY A 109 -16.73 -3.97 8.09
C GLY A 109 -16.04 -5.08 7.29
N GLU A 110 -16.85 -5.91 6.62
CA GLU A 110 -16.36 -6.90 5.67
C GLU A 110 -15.96 -6.19 4.38
N SER A 111 -14.70 -6.36 3.96
CA SER A 111 -14.26 -5.90 2.65
C SER A 111 -14.87 -6.83 1.60
N VAL A 112 -15.99 -6.42 1.01
CA VAL A 112 -16.54 -7.12 -0.15
C VAL A 112 -15.75 -6.65 -1.36
N TYR A 113 -14.83 -7.51 -1.83
CA TYR A 113 -14.14 -7.30 -3.09
C TYR A 113 -15.14 -7.44 -4.25
N ALA A 114 -15.85 -6.36 -4.54
CA ALA A 114 -16.83 -6.27 -5.61
C ALA A 114 -16.55 -5.01 -6.44
N GLY A 115 -15.39 -4.94 -7.09
CA GLY A 115 -15.04 -3.80 -7.91
C GLY A 115 -13.56 -3.73 -8.28
N SER A 116 -13.16 -2.54 -8.76
CA SER A 116 -11.77 -2.12 -8.90
C SER A 116 -11.16 -1.73 -7.56
N LEU A 117 -9.84 -1.52 -7.52
CA LEU A 117 -9.19 -0.94 -6.33
C LEU A 117 -9.71 0.48 -6.04
N ALA A 118 -10.10 1.24 -7.06
CA ALA A 118 -10.67 2.56 -6.91
C ALA A 118 -12.02 2.52 -6.18
N ASP A 119 -12.93 1.63 -6.60
CA ASP A 119 -14.22 1.42 -5.92
C ASP A 119 -14.02 1.04 -4.44
N MET A 120 -12.99 0.22 -4.17
CA MET A 120 -12.62 -0.16 -2.81
C MET A 120 -12.11 1.04 -2.00
N ALA A 121 -11.23 1.85 -2.57
CA ALA A 121 -10.71 3.06 -1.94
C ALA A 121 -11.83 4.06 -1.64
N GLU A 122 -12.72 4.30 -2.60
CA GLU A 122 -13.90 5.14 -2.40
C GLU A 122 -14.79 4.63 -1.27
N SER A 123 -15.02 3.31 -1.19
CA SER A 123 -15.79 2.71 -0.10
C SER A 123 -15.12 2.85 1.28
N PHE A 124 -13.79 2.77 1.35
CA PHE A 124 -13.03 3.01 2.57
C PHE A 124 -13.12 4.49 2.99
N LEU A 125 -12.90 5.42 2.05
CA LEU A 125 -12.95 6.85 2.30
C LEU A 125 -14.36 7.30 2.71
N ALA A 126 -15.41 6.79 2.05
CA ALA A 126 -16.80 7.08 2.41
C ALA A 126 -17.13 6.60 3.84
N ARG A 127 -16.65 5.41 4.24
CA ARG A 127 -16.82 4.93 5.62
C ARG A 127 -16.12 5.82 6.65
N ALA A 128 -14.94 6.32 6.33
CA ALA A 128 -14.23 7.25 7.20
C ALA A 128 -15.01 8.57 7.34
N ASP A 129 -15.54 9.10 6.24
CA ASP A 129 -16.37 10.30 6.22
C ASP A 129 -17.65 10.13 7.05
N ASP A 130 -18.39 9.04 6.84
CA ASP A 130 -19.59 8.69 7.62
C ASP A 130 -19.29 8.59 9.13
N ALA A 131 -18.14 8.03 9.50
CA ALA A 131 -17.74 7.90 10.90
C ALA A 131 -17.41 9.25 11.54
N LEU A 132 -16.72 10.14 10.82
CA LEU A 132 -16.44 11.51 11.27
C LEU A 132 -17.72 12.31 11.43
N PHE A 133 -18.65 12.19 10.47
CA PHE A 133 -19.96 12.82 10.53
C PHE A 133 -20.75 12.37 11.77
N HIS A 134 -20.89 11.06 12.00
CA HIS A 134 -21.60 10.55 13.18
C HIS A 134 -20.91 10.90 14.51
N SER A 135 -19.56 10.93 14.52
CA SER A 135 -18.79 11.38 15.69
C SER A 135 -19.11 12.83 16.04
N HIS A 136 -19.18 13.71 15.03
CA HIS A 136 -19.53 15.11 15.21
C HIS A 136 -21.00 15.32 15.63
N GLU A 137 -21.94 14.58 15.05
CA GLU A 137 -23.35 14.64 15.47
C GLU A 137 -23.53 14.21 16.93
N SER A 138 -22.77 13.21 17.38
CA SER A 138 -22.83 12.72 18.76
C SER A 138 -22.17 13.68 19.76
N ASN A 139 -21.13 14.40 19.33
CA ASN A 139 -20.40 15.36 20.16
C ASN A 139 -20.14 16.67 19.37
N PRO A 140 -21.15 17.55 19.26
CA PRO A 140 -21.02 18.78 18.49
C PRO A 140 -19.98 19.73 19.10
N VAL A 141 -19.06 20.18 18.25
CA VAL A 141 -17.97 21.11 18.60
C VAL A 141 -17.92 22.27 17.62
N ALA A 142 -17.29 23.38 18.02
CA ALA A 142 -17.20 24.57 17.17
C ALA A 142 -16.35 24.33 15.91
N ASP A 143 -15.32 23.50 16.01
CA ASP A 143 -14.45 23.11 14.91
C ASP A 143 -14.70 21.63 14.54
N PRO A 144 -15.43 21.34 13.45
CA PRO A 144 -15.78 19.98 13.07
C PRO A 144 -14.53 19.11 12.83
N PRO A 145 -14.59 17.80 13.16
CA PRO A 145 -13.46 16.91 12.90
C PRO A 145 -13.23 16.75 11.39
N ALA A 146 -11.98 16.91 10.97
CA ALA A 146 -11.54 16.70 9.60
C ALA A 146 -10.29 15.82 9.60
N VAL A 147 -10.11 15.05 8.53
CA VAL A 147 -8.93 14.19 8.35
C VAL A 147 -8.42 14.38 6.95
N ALA A 148 -7.12 14.56 6.82
CA ALA A 148 -6.45 14.37 5.55
C ALA A 148 -5.69 13.04 5.59
N MET A 149 -6.11 12.13 4.71
CA MET A 149 -5.77 10.71 4.74
C MET A 149 -5.07 10.30 3.46
N THR A 150 -3.90 9.68 3.62
CA THR A 150 -3.22 8.93 2.57
C THR A 150 -3.57 7.45 2.73
N LEU A 151 -4.10 6.84 1.68
CA LEU A 151 -4.53 5.45 1.62
C LEU A 151 -3.77 4.71 0.51
N ALA A 152 -3.18 3.57 0.82
CA ALA A 152 -2.63 2.65 -0.17
C ALA A 152 -3.27 1.26 -0.05
N ILE A 153 -3.72 0.73 -1.18
CA ILE A 153 -4.28 -0.61 -1.31
C ILE A 153 -3.37 -1.40 -2.23
N VAL A 154 -2.90 -2.56 -1.81
CA VAL A 154 -2.09 -3.46 -2.63
C VAL A 154 -2.80 -4.81 -2.73
N GLY A 155 -3.17 -5.18 -3.95
CA GLY A 155 -3.77 -6.47 -4.25
C GLY A 155 -2.74 -7.59 -4.38
N PRO A 156 -3.20 -8.85 -4.47
CA PRO A 156 -2.34 -10.03 -4.43
C PRO A 156 -1.36 -10.15 -5.61
N GLY A 157 -1.66 -9.52 -6.76
CA GLY A 157 -0.77 -9.48 -7.92
C GLY A 157 0.24 -8.31 -7.91
N GLY A 158 0.25 -7.52 -6.83
CA GLY A 158 1.04 -6.30 -6.71
C GLY A 158 0.40 -5.09 -7.41
N GLU A 159 -0.81 -5.20 -7.95
CA GLU A 159 -1.62 -4.04 -8.31
C GLU A 159 -1.78 -3.14 -7.08
N CYS A 160 -1.59 -1.85 -7.25
CA CYS A 160 -1.60 -0.88 -6.18
C CYS A 160 -2.45 0.32 -6.57
N LEU A 161 -3.21 0.84 -5.61
CA LEU A 161 -3.83 2.15 -5.70
C LEU A 161 -3.39 2.97 -4.50
N VAL A 162 -2.97 4.21 -4.78
CA VAL A 162 -2.67 5.22 -3.77
C VAL A 162 -3.65 6.37 -3.92
N SER A 163 -4.30 6.76 -2.83
CA SER A 163 -5.06 8.01 -2.72
C SER A 163 -4.35 8.94 -1.74
N SER A 164 -4.06 10.16 -2.16
CA SER A 164 -3.41 11.17 -1.32
C SER A 164 -4.07 12.54 -1.50
N PRO A 165 -4.18 13.37 -0.44
CA PRO A 165 -4.60 14.76 -0.55
C PRO A 165 -3.52 15.66 -1.18
N GLY A 166 -2.31 15.15 -1.44
CA GLY A 166 -1.21 15.84 -2.13
C GLY A 166 -0.32 16.74 -1.28
N GLN A 167 -0.66 16.94 0.00
CA GLN A 167 0.21 17.59 0.99
C GLN A 167 1.13 16.58 1.71
N ARG A 168 0.86 15.29 1.56
CA ARG A 168 1.57 14.18 2.21
C ARG A 168 2.38 13.41 1.20
N LYS A 169 3.61 13.06 1.59
CA LYS A 169 4.51 12.34 0.71
C LYS A 169 4.26 10.84 0.79
N VAL A 170 3.79 10.30 -0.33
CA VAL A 170 3.86 8.88 -0.62
C VAL A 170 5.08 8.67 -1.48
N PHE A 171 5.89 7.68 -1.15
CA PHE A 171 7.05 7.38 -1.94
C PHE A 171 7.11 5.93 -2.38
N PHE A 172 7.48 5.74 -3.64
CA PHE A 172 7.94 4.46 -4.16
C PHE A 172 9.45 4.52 -4.30
N MET A 173 10.14 3.56 -3.68
CA MET A 173 11.58 3.38 -3.82
C MET A 173 11.85 1.98 -4.38
N PRO A 174 12.09 1.84 -5.70
CA PRO A 174 12.43 0.55 -6.28
C PRO A 174 13.79 0.07 -5.76
N VAL A 175 13.92 -1.22 -5.50
CA VAL A 175 15.24 -1.83 -5.29
C VAL A 175 15.81 -2.16 -6.69
N PRO A 176 17.00 -1.63 -7.05
CA PRO A 176 17.72 -2.03 -8.24
C PRO A 176 17.80 -3.56 -8.38
N PRO A 177 17.47 -4.12 -9.56
CA PRO A 177 17.63 -5.56 -9.78
C PRO A 177 19.12 -5.94 -9.71
N GLY A 178 19.53 -6.62 -8.64
CA GLY A 178 20.89 -7.18 -8.50
C GLY A 178 21.65 -6.88 -7.19
N GLU A 179 21.01 -6.33 -6.16
CA GLU A 179 21.65 -5.96 -4.88
C GLU A 179 22.06 -7.15 -4.00
N ASN A 180 23.03 -7.93 -4.45
CA ASN A 180 24.01 -8.58 -3.57
C ASN A 180 25.38 -7.90 -3.65
N LYS A 181 25.48 -6.78 -4.39
CA LYS A 181 26.64 -5.89 -4.36
C LYS A 181 26.27 -4.67 -3.53
N GLY A 182 27.02 -4.43 -2.45
CA GLY A 182 26.94 -3.17 -1.74
C GLY A 182 27.19 -1.99 -2.68
N PRO A 183 26.76 -0.78 -2.30
CA PRO A 183 26.82 0.40 -3.17
C PRO A 183 28.24 0.64 -3.69
N ASP A 184 28.41 0.77 -5.01
CA ASP A 184 29.65 1.26 -5.60
C ASP A 184 29.70 2.79 -5.43
N PRO A 185 30.63 3.35 -4.65
CA PRO A 185 30.70 4.79 -4.41
C PRO A 185 31.01 5.64 -5.66
N ASN A 186 31.29 5.03 -6.82
CA ASN A 186 31.51 5.74 -8.09
C ASN A 186 30.35 5.64 -9.09
N ASP A 187 29.29 4.88 -8.80
CA ASP A 187 28.14 4.75 -9.72
C ASP A 187 27.02 5.74 -9.34
N ILE A 188 27.05 6.91 -9.97
CA ILE A 188 26.06 7.99 -9.75
C ILE A 188 24.66 7.58 -10.28
N GLN A 189 24.56 6.50 -11.08
CA GLN A 189 23.28 6.05 -11.68
C GLN A 189 22.39 5.21 -10.76
N ASP A 190 22.89 4.75 -9.60
CA ASP A 190 22.12 3.96 -8.62
C ASP A 190 21.44 4.84 -7.54
N SER A 191 21.30 6.15 -7.79
CA SER A 191 20.57 7.03 -6.87
C SER A 191 19.12 6.54 -6.74
N PRO A 192 18.63 6.24 -5.53
CA PRO A 192 17.28 5.74 -5.33
C PRO A 192 16.27 6.75 -5.88
N VAL A 193 15.45 6.31 -6.84
CA VAL A 193 14.39 7.16 -7.38
C VAL A 193 13.22 7.12 -6.41
N LEU A 194 13.11 8.14 -5.58
CA LEU A 194 11.94 8.39 -4.75
C LEU A 194 10.86 9.06 -5.62
N HIS A 195 9.70 8.42 -5.78
CA HIS A 195 8.61 8.95 -6.61
C HIS A 195 7.34 9.22 -5.80
N ASP A 196 6.91 10.48 -5.77
CA ASP A 196 5.61 10.90 -5.21
C ASP A 196 4.58 11.12 -6.32
N PRO A 197 3.46 10.36 -6.32
CA PRO A 197 2.41 10.54 -7.33
C PRO A 197 1.60 11.84 -7.19
N GLY A 198 1.70 12.55 -6.05
CA GLY A 198 0.95 13.77 -5.78
C GLY A 198 -0.54 13.53 -5.44
N ALA A 199 -1.33 14.61 -5.43
CA ALA A 199 -2.74 14.57 -5.06
C ALA A 199 -3.59 13.69 -5.99
N GLY A 200 -4.61 13.05 -5.44
CA GLY A 200 -5.59 12.26 -6.18
C GLY A 200 -5.42 10.76 -5.99
N MET A 201 -6.11 9.98 -6.84
CA MET A 201 -6.01 8.52 -6.88
C MET A 201 -5.14 8.08 -8.05
N HIS A 202 -4.17 7.23 -7.76
CA HIS A 202 -3.17 6.77 -8.72
C HIS A 202 -3.09 5.26 -8.70
N GLU A 203 -3.32 4.63 -9.84
CA GLU A 203 -3.14 3.19 -10.03
C GLU A 203 -1.74 2.89 -10.54
N ALA A 204 -1.11 1.85 -9.99
CA ALA A 204 0.22 1.39 -10.36
C ALA A 204 0.35 -0.12 -10.16
N VAL A 205 1.49 -0.67 -10.57
CA VAL A 205 1.96 -1.96 -10.07
C VAL A 205 3.13 -1.67 -9.15
N LEU A 206 3.04 -2.09 -7.89
CA LEU A 206 4.09 -1.86 -6.91
C LEU A 206 5.32 -2.71 -7.28
N PRO A 207 6.45 -2.08 -7.68
CA PRO A 207 7.66 -2.83 -7.98
C PRO A 207 8.28 -3.39 -6.70
N PRO A 208 9.19 -4.37 -6.79
CA PRO A 208 10.02 -4.74 -5.66
C PRO A 208 10.75 -3.52 -5.09
N GLY A 209 10.72 -3.41 -3.77
CA GLY A 209 11.34 -2.32 -3.04
C GLY A 209 10.47 -1.85 -1.88
N PHE A 210 10.37 -0.54 -1.70
CA PHE A 210 9.67 0.06 -0.57
C PHE A 210 8.57 1.01 -1.00
N LEU A 211 7.44 0.91 -0.30
CA LEU A 211 6.38 1.92 -0.29
C LEU A 211 6.41 2.60 1.09
N ILE A 212 6.43 3.93 1.08
CA ILE A 212 6.54 4.77 2.27
C ILE A 212 5.35 5.73 2.27
N LEU A 213 4.60 5.74 3.36
CA LEU A 213 3.58 6.75 3.65
C LEU A 213 4.04 7.48 4.90
N CYS A 214 4.07 8.81 4.90
CA CYS A 214 4.46 9.57 6.09
C CYS A 214 3.72 10.91 6.20
N SER A 215 3.58 11.40 7.43
CA SER A 215 3.07 12.75 7.70
C SER A 215 4.11 13.84 7.42
N ASP A 216 3.68 15.09 7.43
CA ASP A 216 4.54 16.28 7.35
C ASP A 216 5.56 16.34 8.50
N GLY A 217 5.19 15.88 9.69
CA GLY A 217 6.08 15.78 10.86
C GLY A 217 7.36 14.99 10.60
N ILE A 218 7.37 14.10 9.60
CA ILE A 218 8.57 13.43 9.08
C ILE A 218 9.08 14.12 7.81
N SER A 219 8.21 14.27 6.80
CA SER A 219 8.63 14.60 5.42
C SER A 219 9.07 16.05 5.20
N GLU A 220 8.76 16.96 6.14
CA GLU A 220 9.30 18.33 6.16
C GLU A 220 10.64 18.43 6.89
N PHE A 221 10.97 17.43 7.72
CA PHE A 221 12.15 17.46 8.60
C PHE A 221 13.24 16.48 8.19
N VAL A 222 12.93 15.49 7.35
CA VAL A 222 13.91 14.55 6.79
C VAL A 222 13.82 14.62 5.27
N THR A 223 14.95 14.89 4.62
CA THR A 223 14.99 15.01 3.15
C THR A 223 14.73 13.66 2.49
N ASP A 224 14.14 13.71 1.30
CA ASP A 224 13.87 12.54 0.46
C ASP A 224 15.10 11.62 0.30
N ASP A 225 16.28 12.18 -0.02
CA ASP A 225 17.54 11.44 -0.09
C ASP A 225 17.87 10.71 1.21
N ARG A 226 17.68 11.40 2.35
CA ARG A 226 17.99 10.84 3.66
C ARG A 226 17.00 9.75 4.07
N ILE A 227 15.72 9.91 3.72
CA ILE A 227 14.71 8.86 3.89
C ILE A 227 15.14 7.60 3.14
N SER A 228 15.50 7.74 1.86
CA SER A 228 15.96 6.63 1.03
C SER A 228 17.20 5.94 1.61
N GLU A 229 18.20 6.71 2.06
CA GLU A 229 19.41 6.17 2.71
C GLU A 229 19.07 5.31 3.93
N ILE A 230 18.24 5.83 4.84
CA ILE A 230 17.90 5.13 6.09
C ILE A 230 17.13 3.84 5.80
N VAL A 231 16.14 3.90 4.91
CA VAL A 231 15.33 2.73 4.57
C VAL A 231 16.18 1.64 3.91
N ARG A 232 17.11 2.02 3.02
CA ARG A 232 18.04 1.08 2.39
C ARG A 232 19.06 0.50 3.37
N GLU A 233 19.63 1.33 4.25
CA GLU A 233 20.60 0.90 5.27
C GLU A 233 19.97 -0.17 6.19
N ARG A 234 18.69 0.00 6.52
CA ARG A 234 17.95 -0.91 7.42
C ARG A 234 17.43 -2.15 6.72
N GLY A 235 17.14 -2.07 5.42
CA GLY A 235 16.63 -3.19 4.63
C GLY A 235 15.31 -3.71 5.20
N ASP A 236 15.30 -4.98 5.63
CA ASP A 236 14.10 -5.64 6.16
C ASP A 236 13.78 -5.26 7.62
N ASP A 237 14.64 -4.51 8.32
CA ASP A 237 14.38 -3.95 9.67
C ASP A 237 13.49 -2.68 9.58
N LEU A 238 12.22 -2.88 9.21
CA LEU A 238 11.26 -1.78 9.00
C LEU A 238 10.99 -0.99 10.30
N GLU A 239 10.91 -1.67 11.44
CA GLU A 239 10.75 -1.00 12.74
C GLU A 239 11.96 -0.12 13.06
N GLY A 240 13.19 -0.65 12.86
CA GLY A 240 14.41 0.12 13.05
C GLY A 240 14.53 1.30 12.10
N ALA A 241 14.05 1.17 10.86
CA ALA A 241 13.94 2.27 9.90
C ALA A 241 12.97 3.35 10.40
N CYS A 242 11.75 2.98 10.82
CA CYS A 242 10.79 3.92 11.38
C CYS A 242 11.38 4.67 12.57
N ARG A 243 11.96 3.95 13.54
CA ARG A 243 12.56 4.55 14.74
C ARG A 243 13.70 5.52 14.40
N LYS A 244 14.50 5.22 13.38
CA LYS A 244 15.60 6.08 12.94
C LYS A 244 15.08 7.36 12.25
N LEU A 245 14.07 7.23 11.41
CA LEU A 245 13.44 8.38 10.74
C LEU A 245 12.77 9.33 11.74
N VAL A 246 12.00 8.77 12.68
CA VAL A 246 11.38 9.51 13.79
C VAL A 246 12.44 10.26 14.60
N TYR A 247 13.52 9.58 14.98
CA TYR A 247 14.62 10.21 15.71
C TYR A 247 15.27 11.35 14.91
N GLU A 248 15.52 11.17 13.61
CA GLU A 248 16.12 12.22 12.79
C GLU A 248 15.18 13.42 12.55
N ALA A 249 13.88 13.18 12.33
CA ALA A 249 12.89 14.24 12.26
C ALA A 249 12.90 15.10 13.53
N PHE A 250 12.95 14.45 14.70
CA PHE A 250 13.05 15.14 15.99
C PHE A 250 14.36 15.93 16.11
N GLN A 251 15.51 15.35 15.75
CA GLN A 251 16.79 16.07 15.79
C GLN A 251 16.82 17.28 14.84
N ASN A 252 16.10 17.20 13.72
CA ASN A 252 15.98 18.28 12.75
C ASN A 252 14.93 19.33 13.14
N GLY A 253 14.33 19.21 14.33
CA GLY A 253 13.45 20.22 14.93
C GLY A 253 11.96 19.95 14.79
N SER A 254 11.55 18.75 14.38
CA SER A 254 10.13 18.39 14.35
C SER A 254 9.52 18.48 15.74
N ASN A 255 8.44 19.25 15.84
CA ASN A 255 7.63 19.38 17.04
C ASN A 255 6.20 18.87 16.82
N ASP A 256 5.98 18.14 15.72
CA ASP A 256 4.68 17.62 15.31
C ASP A 256 4.45 16.17 15.75
N ASN A 257 3.28 15.64 15.41
CA ASN A 257 3.03 14.21 15.39
C ASN A 257 3.87 13.53 14.29
N LEU A 258 4.38 12.34 14.59
CA LEU A 258 5.37 11.64 13.79
C LEU A 258 4.78 10.30 13.37
N THR A 259 4.25 10.24 12.15
CA THR A 259 3.45 9.11 11.69
C THR A 259 3.92 8.59 10.34
N MET A 260 4.06 7.27 10.24
CA MET A 260 4.44 6.62 8.99
C MET A 260 4.02 5.16 8.89
N VAL A 261 3.96 4.69 7.65
CA VAL A 261 3.87 3.27 7.29
C VAL A 261 4.97 2.95 6.30
N LEU A 262 5.79 1.95 6.62
CA LEU A 262 6.78 1.38 5.72
C LEU A 262 6.32 0.01 5.26
N VAL A 263 6.43 -0.24 3.96
CA VAL A 263 6.07 -1.52 3.34
C VAL A 263 7.25 -1.97 2.48
N ARG A 264 7.72 -3.19 2.67
CA ARG A 264 8.71 -3.87 1.82
C ARG A 264 7.98 -4.83 0.90
N GLN A 265 7.92 -4.49 -0.38
CA GLN A 265 7.44 -5.35 -1.45
C GLN A 265 8.59 -6.23 -1.92
N PRO A 266 8.54 -7.55 -1.75
CA PRO A 266 9.67 -8.43 -2.10
C PRO A 266 9.86 -8.58 -3.61
N ASP A 267 11.01 -9.15 -3.98
CA ASP A 267 11.29 -9.55 -5.36
C ASP A 267 10.35 -10.67 -5.82
N ARG A 268 9.99 -10.63 -7.10
CA ARG A 268 9.13 -11.64 -7.74
C ARG A 268 9.92 -12.90 -8.09
#